data_AF-A0A3D3FAA5-F1
#
_entry.id   AF-A0A3D3FAA5-F1
#
_cell.length_a   1.000
_cell.length_b   1.000
_cell.length_c   1.000
_cell.angle_alpha   90.00
_cell.angle_beta   90.00
_cell.angle_gamma   90.00
#
_symmetry.space_group_name_H-M   'P 1'
#
loop_
_entity.id
_entity.type
_entity.pdbx_description
1 polymer ?
#
loop_
_entity_poly.entity_id
_entity_poly.type
_entity_poly.pdbx_seq_one_letter_code
_entity_poly.pdbx_strand_id
1 'polypeptide(L)' 'MIEVKNISKTFFRTKEPFKALYDISLDVAQGDIVGIIGFSGAGKSTLIR' A
#
# COMPACT_ATOMS: atom_id res chain seq x y z
N MET A 1 6.77 5.79 15.03
CA MET A 1 5.34 5.45 14.94
C MET A 1 4.87 5.83 13.55
N ILE A 2 4.32 4.89 12.80
CA ILE A 2 3.76 5.12 11.45
C ILE A 2 2.30 4.65 11.50
N GLU A 3 1.38 5.52 11.09
CA GLU A 3 -0.04 5.19 11.01
C GLU A 3 -0.56 5.50 9.61
N VAL A 4 -1.18 4.51 9.00
CA VAL A 4 -1.82 4.56 7.68
C VAL A 4 -3.27 4.15 7.88
N LYS A 5 -4.22 5.00 7.46
CA LYS A 5 -5.65 4.72 7.59
C LYS A 5 -6.37 4.87 6.27
N ASN A 6 -7.10 3.82 5.90
CA ASN A 6 -8.03 3.77 4.79
C ASN A 6 -7.47 4.25 3.44
N ILE A 7 -6.21 3.93 3.16
CA ILE A 7 -5.58 4.42 1.93
C ILE A 7 -6.02 3.59 0.73
N SER A 8 -6.43 4.29 -0.31
CA SER A 8 -6.73 3.72 -1.62
C SER A 8 -5.96 4.47 -2.69
N LYS A 9 -5.45 3.75 -3.68
CA LYS A 9 -4.72 4.36 -4.80
C LYS A 9 -5.12 3.70 -6.10
N THR A 10 -5.56 4.52 -7.04
CA THR A 10 -5.83 4.13 -8.43
C THR A 10 -4.89 4.86 -9.36
N PHE A 11 -4.30 4.13 -10.30
CA PHE A 11 -3.48 4.65 -11.38
C PHE A 11 -4.28 4.67 -12.68
N PHE A 12 -4.18 5.77 -13.42
CA PHE A 12 -4.94 6.03 -14.65
C PHE A 12 -4.01 6.14 -15.88
N ARG A 13 -2.95 5.32 -15.94
CA ARG A 13 -1.94 5.39 -17.03
C ARG A 13 -2.27 4.56 -18.27
N THR A 14 -3.26 3.68 -18.21
CA THR A 14 -3.66 2.83 -19.35
C THR A 14 -5.13 3.05 -19.71
N LYS A 15 -5.63 2.40 -20.76
CA LYS A 15 -7.06 2.47 -21.14
C LYS A 15 -8.00 2.10 -20.00
N GLU A 16 -7.55 1.28 -19.06
CA GLU A 16 -8.31 0.89 -17.88
C GLU A 16 -7.66 1.39 -16.58
N PRO A 17 -8.47 1.88 -15.62
CA PRO A 17 -7.97 2.27 -14.31
C PRO A 17 -7.52 1.04 -13.51
N PHE A 18 -6.30 1.10 -12.96
CA PHE A 18 -5.75 0.06 -12.12
C PHE A 18 -5.75 0.50 -10.66
N LYS A 19 -6.55 -0.15 -9.83
CA LYS A 19 -6.54 0.09 -8.39
C LYS A 19 -5.39 -0.71 -7.76
N ALA A 20 -4.40 -0.01 -7.23
CA ALA A 20 -3.19 -0.60 -6.66
C ALA A 20 -3.31 -0.83 -5.15
N LEU A 21 -4.07 0.02 -4.45
CA LEU A 21 -4.34 -0.10 -3.01
C LEU A 21 -5.85 0.00 -2.78
N TYR A 22 -6.36 -0.87 -1.91
CA TYR A 22 -7.77 -1.03 -1.62
C TYR A 22 -7.98 -0.91 -0.12
N ASP A 23 -8.32 0.29 0.35
CA ASP A 23 -8.68 0.56 1.76
C ASP A 23 -7.70 -0.03 2.78
N ILE A 24 -6.42 0.23 2.58
CA ILE A 24 -5.35 -0.32 3.42
C ILE A 24 -5.21 0.52 4.70
N SER A 25 -5.20 -0.16 5.84
CA SER A 25 -4.84 0.44 7.13
C SER A 25 -3.70 -0.35 7.77
N LEU A 26 -2.71 0.34 8.32
CA LEU A 26 -1.52 -0.22 8.95
C LEU A 26 -1.09 0.69 10.11
N ASP A 27 -0.81 0.09 11.25
CA ASP A 27 -0.20 0.76 12.40
C ASP A 27 1.14 0.07 12.71
N VAL A 28 2.19 0.87 12.88
CA VAL A 28 3.55 0.39 13.19
C VAL A 28 4.04 1.17 14.40
N ALA A 29 4.26 0.44 15.50
CA ALA A 29 4.74 1.02 16.73
C ALA A 29 6.19 1.47 16.62
N GLN A 30 6.63 2.32 17.54
CA GLN A 30 8.03 2.73 17.60
C GLN A 30 8.91 1.54 18.00
N GLY A 31 9.93 1.23 17.20
CA GLY A 31 10.86 0.13 17.44
C GLY A 31 10.53 -1.15 16.67
N ASP A 32 9.37 -1.23 16.00
CA ASP A 32 9.02 -2.38 15.19
C ASP A 32 9.86 -2.49 13.92
N ILE A 33 10.19 -3.72 13.54
CA ILE A 33 10.74 -4.07 12.22
C ILE A 33 9.64 -4.80 11.45
N VAL A 34 9.15 -4.19 10.37
CA VAL A 34 8.02 -4.71 9.59
C VAL A 34 8.46 -5.04 8.15
N GLY A 35 8.08 -6.22 7.68
CA GLY A 35 8.27 -6.64 6.29
C GLY A 35 6.94 -6.67 5.52
N ILE A 36 6.93 -6.11 4.31
CA ILE A 36 5.77 -6.18 3.39
C ILE A 36 6.08 -7.22 2.30
N ILE A 37 5.31 -8.31 2.26
CA ILE A 37 5.48 -9.42 1.30
C ILE A 37 4.21 -9.65 0.46
N GLY A 38 4.37 -10.33 -0.67
CA GLY A 38 3.26 -10.63 -1.59
C GLY A 38 3.70 -10.69 -3.06
N PHE A 39 2.85 -11.21 -3.93
CA PHE A 39 3.13 -11.40 -5.36
C PHE A 39 3.50 -10.10 -6.08
N SER A 40 4.18 -10.22 -7.23
CA SER A 40 4.44 -9.07 -8.11
C SER A 40 3.12 -8.39 -8.50
N GLY A 41 3.08 -7.06 -8.46
CA GLY A 41 1.86 -6.28 -8.74
C GLY A 41 0.89 -6.09 -7.56
N ALA A 42 1.12 -6.72 -6.40
CA ALA A 42 0.22 -6.63 -5.23
C ALA A 42 0.20 -5.26 -4.50
N GLY A 43 0.78 -4.20 -5.06
CA GLY A 43 0.75 -2.85 -4.46
C GLY A 43 1.81 -2.56 -3.40
N LYS A 44 2.73 -3.49 -3.07
CA LYS A 44 3.78 -3.31 -2.04
C LYS A 44 4.63 -2.05 -2.22
N SER A 45 5.19 -1.84 -3.40
CA SER A 45 6.00 -0.65 -3.69
C SER A 45 5.18 0.64 -3.75
N THR A 46 3.86 0.53 -3.92
CA THR A 46 2.92 1.65 -3.83
C THR A 46 2.57 1.96 -2.38
N LEU A 47 2.52 0.96 -1.49
CA LEU A 47 2.26 1.14 -0.06
C LEU A 47 3.43 1.83 0.67
N ILE A 48 4.67 1.62 0.20
CA ILE A 48 5.89 2.18 0.83
C ILE A 48 6.21 3.62 0.35
N ARG A 49 5.61 4.06 -0.76
CA ARG A 49 5.87 5.39 -1.37
C ARG A 49 4.78 6.38 -1.00
#